data_AF-A0A1H6F793-F1
#
_entry.id   AF-A0A1H6F793-F1
#
_cell.length_a   1.000
_cell.length_b   1.000
_cell.length_c   1.000
_cell.angle_alpha   90.00
_cell.angle_beta   90.00
_cell.angle_gamma   90.00
#
_symmetry.space_group_name_H-M   'P 1'
#
loop_
_entity.id
_entity.type
_entity.pdbx_description
1 polymer ?
#
loop_
_entity_poly.entity_id
_entity_poly.type
_entity_poly.pdbx_seq_one_letter_code
_entity_poly.pdbx_strand_id
1 'polypeptide(L)'
;MISCFPLAIPVIATILIWFWASELSLLQLLVNIMELLMLFTVLGTALIAAKEVNNAGIKPDRKKGIYSATTWFFLITFLWVVCYPIYLYKRKHYGLDNKFFVGIIISIIFLVSWGVMNSTIENKKTEIIKQLNFFK
;
A
#
# COMPACT_ATOMS: atom_id res chain seq x y z
N MET A 1 9.02 -15.47 -13.75
CA MET A 1 8.85 -15.63 -12.29
C MET A 1 8.58 -14.33 -11.51
N ILE A 2 8.51 -13.15 -12.15
CA ILE A 2 8.34 -11.84 -11.46
C ILE A 2 6.84 -11.50 -11.18
N SER A 3 5.89 -12.30 -11.66
CA SER A 3 4.49 -11.88 -11.78
C SER A 3 3.77 -11.56 -10.45
N CYS A 4 4.18 -12.07 -9.28
CA CYS A 4 3.47 -11.90 -8.00
C CYS A 4 4.02 -10.83 -7.04
N PHE A 5 5.23 -10.30 -7.27
CA PHE A 5 5.86 -9.36 -6.33
C PHE A 5 5.07 -8.10 -5.99
N PRO A 6 4.32 -7.44 -6.90
CA PRO A 6 3.60 -6.22 -6.54
C PRO A 6 2.46 -6.45 -5.55
N LEU A 7 1.92 -7.68 -5.47
CA LEU A 7 0.84 -8.03 -4.53
C LEU A 7 1.36 -8.38 -3.13
N ALA A 8 2.60 -8.86 -3.03
CA ALA A 8 3.16 -9.31 -1.77
C ALA A 8 3.34 -8.16 -0.77
N ILE A 9 3.72 -6.97 -1.24
CA ILE A 9 3.99 -5.81 -0.37
C ILE A 9 2.76 -5.44 0.49
N PRO A 10 1.59 -5.11 -0.09
CA PRO A 10 0.41 -4.75 0.73
C PRO A 10 -0.09 -5.90 1.60
N VAL A 11 0.12 -7.17 1.20
CA VAL A 11 -0.22 -8.34 2.03
C VAL A 11 0.69 -8.41 3.26
N ILE A 12 2.01 -8.31 3.07
CA ILE A 12 2.99 -8.33 4.16
C ILE A 12 2.74 -7.15 5.10
N ALA A 13 2.48 -5.96 4.55
CA ALA A 13 2.16 -4.77 5.34
C ALA A 13 0.88 -4.99 6.18
N THR A 14 -0.16 -5.61 5.60
CA THR A 14 -1.38 -5.97 6.34
C THR A 14 -1.07 -6.91 7.50
N ILE A 15 -0.29 -7.97 7.27
CA ILE A 15 0.10 -8.91 8.34
C ILE A 15 0.87 -8.18 9.45
N LEU A 16 1.78 -7.28 9.10
CA LEU A 16 2.54 -6.48 10.06
C LEU A 16 1.64 -5.55 10.89
N ILE A 17 0.64 -4.92 10.26
CA ILE A 17 -0.36 -4.10 10.96
C ILE A 17 -1.06 -4.93 12.05
N TRP A 18 -1.51 -6.13 11.71
CA TRP A 18 -2.20 -7.01 12.67
C TRP A 18 -1.28 -7.66 13.70
N PHE A 19 -0.03 -7.94 13.35
CA PHE A 19 0.97 -8.43 14.30
C PHE A 19 1.27 -7.39 15.39
N TRP A 20 1.39 -6.12 15.01
CA TRP A 20 1.65 -5.04 15.97
C TRP A 20 0.42 -4.64 16.79
N ALA A 21 -0.78 -5.03 16.34
CA ALA A 21 -2.03 -4.84 17.09
C ALA A 21 -2.00 -5.45 18.50
N SER A 22 -1.20 -6.49 18.72
CA SER A 22 -1.11 -7.17 20.02
C SER A 22 -0.22 -6.45 21.03
N GLU A 23 0.66 -5.55 20.60
CA GLU A 23 1.70 -4.92 21.44
C GLU A 23 1.50 -3.41 21.61
N LEU A 24 0.28 -3.00 21.98
CA LEU A 24 -0.17 -1.60 22.07
C LEU A 24 0.43 -0.79 23.23
N SER A 25 1.57 -1.20 23.80
CA SER A 25 2.18 -0.56 24.98
C SER A 25 2.83 0.80 24.68
N LEU A 26 3.11 1.11 23.40
CA LEU A 26 3.78 2.34 22.97
C LEU A 26 3.01 3.04 21.84
N LEU A 27 1.93 3.75 22.18
CA LEU A 27 1.06 4.43 21.19
C LEU A 27 1.80 5.33 20.22
N GLN A 28 2.77 6.13 20.69
CA GLN A 28 3.53 7.05 19.84
C GLN A 28 4.39 6.31 18.82
N LEU A 29 5.04 5.22 19.25
CA LEU A 29 5.84 4.37 18.37
C LEU A 29 4.96 3.70 17.31
N LEU A 30 3.77 3.30 17.70
CA LEU A 30 2.82 2.59 16.85
C LEU A 30 2.27 3.48 15.72
N VAL A 31 1.95 4.75 16.01
CA VAL A 31 1.56 5.73 14.98
C VAL A 31 2.66 5.86 13.93
N ASN A 32 3.90 6.09 14.36
CA ASN A 32 5.04 6.25 13.46
C ASN A 32 5.25 5.02 12.57
N ILE A 33 5.04 3.82 13.12
CA ILE A 33 5.18 2.56 12.36
C ILE A 33 4.05 2.40 11.35
N MET A 34 2.82 2.79 11.69
CA MET A 34 1.70 2.74 10.75
C MET A 34 1.91 3.66 9.54
N GLU A 35 2.41 4.88 9.78
CA GLU A 35 2.76 5.82 8.71
C GLU A 35 3.91 5.29 7.84
N LEU A 36 4.94 4.75 8.48
CA LEU A 36 6.09 4.16 7.80
C LEU A 36 5.68 2.96 6.93
N LEU A 37 4.80 2.08 7.44
CA LEU A 37 4.28 0.94 6.69
C LEU A 37 3.44 1.38 5.49
N MET A 38 2.61 2.42 5.63
CA MET A 38 1.88 3.00 4.51
C MET A 38 2.86 3.53 3.45
N LEU A 39 3.83 4.33 3.86
CA LEU A 39 4.82 4.92 2.97
C LEU A 39 5.61 3.84 2.22
N PHE A 40 6.14 2.84 2.92
CA PHE A 40 6.88 1.74 2.29
C PHE A 40 6.00 0.88 1.39
N THR A 41 4.73 0.70 1.73
CA THR A 41 3.78 -0.04 0.86
C THR A 41 3.58 0.70 -0.46
N VAL A 42 3.30 2.00 -0.38
CA VAL A 42 3.07 2.85 -1.55
C VAL A 42 4.33 2.94 -2.41
N LEU A 43 5.48 3.28 -1.81
CA LEU A 43 6.73 3.41 -2.54
C LEU A 43 7.22 2.06 -3.08
N GLY A 44 7.13 1.00 -2.29
CA GLY A 44 7.56 -0.34 -2.70
C GLY A 44 6.76 -0.86 -3.89
N THR A 45 5.43 -0.69 -3.87
CA THR A 45 4.58 -1.09 -5.01
C THR A 45 4.85 -0.23 -6.24
N ALA A 46 5.09 1.08 -6.09
CA ALA A 46 5.48 1.97 -7.18
C ALA A 46 6.82 1.57 -7.81
N LEU A 47 7.83 1.24 -6.99
CA LEU A 47 9.14 0.80 -7.44
C LEU A 47 9.07 -0.53 -8.20
N ILE A 48 8.30 -1.50 -7.68
CA ILE A 48 8.10 -2.78 -8.38
C ILE A 48 7.42 -2.55 -9.72
N ALA A 49 6.36 -1.74 -9.76
CA ALA A 49 5.63 -1.45 -11.00
C ALA A 49 6.55 -0.80 -12.04
N ALA A 50 7.35 0.18 -11.63
CA ALA A 50 8.33 0.83 -12.48
C ALA A 50 9.39 -0.16 -13.01
N LYS A 51 9.90 -1.04 -12.13
CA LYS A 51 10.87 -2.07 -12.50
C LYS A 51 10.28 -3.08 -13.50
N GLU A 52 9.05 -3.52 -13.29
CA GLU A 52 8.36 -4.43 -14.23
C GLU A 52 8.18 -3.80 -15.61
N VAL A 53 7.78 -2.52 -15.66
CA VAL A 53 7.62 -1.78 -16.93
C VAL A 53 8.96 -1.59 -17.64
N ASN A 54 10.02 -1.26 -16.89
CA ASN A 54 11.35 -1.11 -17.45
C ASN A 54 11.87 -2.44 -18.03
N ASN A 55 11.67 -3.54 -17.31
CA ASN A 55 12.08 -4.88 -17.73
C ASN A 55 11.27 -5.41 -18.93
N ALA A 56 10.02 -4.96 -19.09
CA ALA A 56 9.20 -5.33 -20.24
C ALA A 56 9.72 -4.73 -21.56
N GLY A 57 10.53 -3.67 -21.52
CA GLY A 57 11.17 -3.08 -22.70
C GLY A 57 10.21 -2.48 -23.73
N ILE A 58 8.93 -2.29 -23.37
CA ILE A 58 7.90 -1.80 -24.30
C ILE A 58 7.93 -0.27 -24.36
N LYS A 59 7.92 0.27 -25.58
CA LYS A 59 7.84 1.71 -25.81
C LYS A 59 6.51 2.28 -25.30
N PRO A 60 6.50 3.44 -24.62
CA PRO A 60 5.27 4.09 -24.18
C PRO A 60 4.32 4.38 -25.35
N ASP A 61 3.05 4.03 -25.19
CA ASP A 61 1.96 4.31 -26.12
C ASP A 61 0.73 4.77 -25.32
N ARG A 62 0.54 6.09 -25.27
CA ARG A 62 -0.56 6.71 -24.52
C ARG A 62 -1.94 6.28 -25.03
N LYS A 63 -2.09 5.98 -26.33
CA LYS A 63 -3.38 5.55 -26.91
C LYS A 63 -3.82 4.19 -26.35
N LYS A 64 -2.85 3.33 -26.00
CA LYS A 64 -3.10 2.03 -25.37
C LYS A 64 -3.05 2.08 -23.84
N GLY A 65 -2.72 3.25 -23.27
CA GLY A 65 -2.48 3.42 -21.82
C GLY A 65 -1.20 2.71 -21.36
N ILE A 66 -0.21 2.63 -22.24
CA ILE A 66 1.15 2.14 -21.95
C ILE A 66 1.98 3.36 -21.57
N TYR A 67 2.27 3.52 -20.29
CA TYR A 67 3.11 4.59 -19.76
C TYR A 67 4.54 4.10 -19.48
N SER A 68 5.48 5.04 -19.32
CA SER A 68 6.86 4.73 -18.95
C SER A 68 6.96 4.32 -17.48
N ALA A 69 8.09 3.69 -17.12
CA ALA A 69 8.38 3.28 -15.74
C ALA A 69 8.28 4.46 -14.76
N THR A 70 8.86 5.60 -15.12
CA THR A 70 8.83 6.83 -14.30
C THR A 70 7.41 7.36 -14.13
N THR A 71 6.59 7.32 -15.18
CA THR A 71 5.19 7.75 -15.08
C THR A 71 4.40 6.84 -14.13
N TRP A 72 4.56 5.52 -14.24
CA TRP A 72 3.89 4.59 -13.32
C TRP A 72 4.34 4.74 -11.88
N PHE A 73 5.64 4.99 -11.65
CA PHE A 73 6.16 5.28 -10.32
C PHE A 73 5.39 6.44 -9.68
N PHE A 74 5.38 7.62 -10.31
CA PHE A 74 4.70 8.78 -9.74
C PHE A 74 3.18 8.62 -9.65
N LEU A 75 2.53 8.00 -10.64
CA LEU A 75 1.09 7.74 -10.59
C LEU A 75 0.71 6.87 -9.38
N ILE A 76 1.47 5.80 -9.12
CA ILE A 76 1.20 4.91 -7.99
C ILE A 76 1.58 5.59 -6.66
N THR A 77 2.66 6.37 -6.61
CA THR A 77 3.06 7.09 -5.40
C THR A 77 2.00 8.11 -4.96
N PHE A 78 1.44 8.88 -5.88
CA PHE A 78 0.49 9.95 -5.53
C PHE A 78 -0.97 9.48 -5.49
N LEU A 79 -1.36 8.52 -6.33
CA LEU A 79 -2.74 8.05 -6.45
C LEU A 79 -2.82 6.53 -6.24
N TRP A 80 -2.17 6.01 -5.20
CA TRP A 80 -2.03 4.58 -4.95
C TRP A 80 -3.36 3.81 -5.08
N VAL A 81 -4.41 4.26 -4.39
CA VAL A 81 -5.72 3.60 -4.32
C VAL A 81 -6.31 3.30 -5.70
N VAL A 82 -6.09 4.19 -6.67
CA VAL A 82 -6.67 4.10 -8.01
C VAL A 82 -5.65 3.57 -9.02
N CYS A 83 -4.44 4.12 -9.00
CA CYS A 83 -3.41 3.82 -9.98
C CYS A 83 -2.80 2.43 -9.78
N TYR A 84 -2.74 1.89 -8.56
CA TYR A 84 -2.20 0.55 -8.33
C TYR A 84 -3.10 -0.55 -8.94
N PRO A 85 -4.43 -0.58 -8.72
CA PRO A 85 -5.31 -1.50 -9.43
C PRO A 85 -5.26 -1.29 -10.95
N ILE A 86 -5.32 -0.04 -11.43
CA ILE A 86 -5.28 0.24 -12.88
C ILE A 86 -3.97 -0.27 -13.50
N TYR A 87 -2.85 -0.11 -12.82
CA TYR A 87 -1.58 -0.68 -13.24
C TYR A 87 -1.68 -2.20 -13.41
N LEU A 88 -2.20 -2.92 -12.41
CA LEU A 88 -2.35 -4.38 -12.46
C LEU A 88 -3.28 -4.87 -13.59
N TYR A 89 -4.24 -4.04 -14.02
CA TYR A 89 -5.03 -4.29 -15.22
C TYR A 89 -4.23 -4.06 -16.50
N LYS A 90 -3.46 -2.96 -16.55
CA LYS A 90 -2.68 -2.57 -17.73
C LYS A 90 -1.47 -3.45 -17.98
N ARG A 91 -1.03 -4.26 -17.00
CA ARG A 91 0.02 -5.30 -17.12
C ARG A 91 -0.15 -6.22 -18.34
N LYS A 92 -1.38 -6.51 -18.76
CA LYS A 92 -1.64 -7.30 -19.98
C LYS A 92 -1.06 -6.69 -21.26
N HIS A 93 -0.96 -5.35 -21.32
CA HIS A 93 -0.34 -4.66 -22.45
C HIS A 93 1.19 -4.69 -22.40
N TYR A 94 1.76 -5.10 -21.26
CA TYR A 94 3.19 -5.32 -21.05
C TYR A 94 3.60 -6.79 -21.21
N GLY A 95 2.70 -7.67 -21.67
CA GLY A 95 2.96 -9.11 -21.77
C GLY A 95 2.94 -9.83 -20.41
N LEU A 96 2.40 -9.19 -19.37
CA LEU A 96 2.30 -9.72 -18.01
C LEU A 96 0.85 -10.11 -17.67
N ASP A 97 0.68 -11.00 -16.70
CA ASP A 97 -0.65 -11.44 -16.28
C ASP A 97 -1.48 -10.28 -15.69
N ASN A 98 -2.76 -10.24 -16.08
CA ASN A 98 -3.73 -9.35 -15.49
C ASN A 98 -4.07 -9.83 -14.07
N LYS A 99 -3.85 -8.96 -13.08
CA LYS A 99 -4.15 -9.23 -11.67
C LYS A 99 -5.07 -8.19 -11.06
N PHE A 100 -5.88 -7.52 -11.88
CA PHE A 100 -6.77 -6.44 -11.47
C PHE A 100 -7.66 -6.80 -10.28
N PHE A 101 -8.42 -7.90 -10.37
CA PHE A 101 -9.36 -8.30 -9.33
C PHE A 101 -8.66 -8.61 -8.01
N VAL A 102 -7.56 -9.36 -8.06
CA VAL A 102 -6.75 -9.67 -6.88
C VAL A 102 -6.15 -8.39 -6.29
N GLY A 103 -5.71 -7.47 -7.14
CA GLY A 103 -5.23 -6.15 -6.75
C GLY A 103 -6.25 -5.32 -5.98
N ILE A 104 -7.50 -5.25 -6.49
CA ILE A 104 -8.60 -4.55 -5.80
C ILE A 104 -8.84 -5.14 -4.42
N ILE A 105 -8.97 -6.46 -4.34
CA ILE A 105 -9.25 -7.16 -3.08
C ILE A 105 -8.16 -6.84 -2.05
N ILE A 106 -6.89 -6.95 -2.45
CA ILE A 106 -5.75 -6.68 -1.58
C ILE A 106 -5.69 -5.20 -1.17
N SER A 107 -5.94 -4.28 -2.10
CA SER A 107 -5.99 -2.84 -1.79
C SER A 107 -7.08 -2.52 -0.77
N ILE A 108 -8.27 -3.11 -0.91
CA ILE A 108 -9.37 -2.93 0.04
C ILE A 108 -8.97 -3.48 1.42
N ILE A 109 -8.46 -4.71 1.47
CA ILE A 109 -8.03 -5.34 2.73
C ILE A 109 -6.97 -4.48 3.44
N PHE A 110 -5.98 -3.97 2.70
CA PHE A 110 -4.93 -3.12 3.25
C PHE A 110 -5.50 -1.81 3.81
N LEU A 111 -6.35 -1.11 3.04
CA LEU A 111 -6.95 0.17 3.46
C LEU A 111 -7.87 0.01 4.68
N VAL A 112 -8.67 -1.06 4.70
CA VAL A 112 -9.56 -1.37 5.83
C VAL A 112 -8.71 -1.69 7.07
N SER A 113 -7.68 -2.52 6.93
CA SER A 113 -6.80 -2.88 8.06
C SER A 113 -6.09 -1.66 8.63
N TRP A 114 -5.56 -0.80 7.77
CA TRP A 114 -4.92 0.45 8.18
C TRP A 114 -5.92 1.39 8.88
N GLY A 115 -7.13 1.55 8.34
CA GLY A 115 -8.17 2.40 8.92
C GLY A 115 -8.65 1.90 10.29
N VAL A 116 -8.90 0.60 10.42
CA VAL A 116 -9.30 -0.03 11.70
C VAL A 116 -8.21 0.14 12.76
N MET A 117 -6.95 -0.09 12.39
CA MET A 117 -5.83 0.09 13.31
C MET A 117 -5.70 1.55 13.75
N ASN A 118 -5.75 2.49 12.81
CA ASN A 118 -5.63 3.92 13.12
C ASN A 118 -6.76 4.41 14.04
N SER A 119 -7.99 3.93 13.82
CA SER A 119 -9.11 4.21 14.72
C SER A 119 -8.90 3.62 16.13
N THR A 120 -8.32 2.42 16.22
CA THR A 120 -8.02 1.77 17.51
C THR A 120 -6.97 2.55 18.29
N ILE A 121 -5.94 3.06 17.59
CA ILE A 121 -4.88 3.89 18.19
C ILE A 121 -5.45 5.20 18.74
N GLU A 122 -6.29 5.90 17.98
CA GLU A 122 -6.85 7.18 18.42
C GLU A 122 -7.80 7.03 19.61
N ASN A 123 -8.58 5.94 19.64
CA ASN A 123 -9.44 5.61 20.79
C ASN A 123 -8.60 5.40 22.06
N LYS A 124 -7.51 4.62 21.97
CA LYS A 124 -6.60 4.39 23.11
C LYS A 124 -5.90 5.65 23.58
N LYS A 125 -5.45 6.49 22.65
CA LYS A 125 -4.84 7.79 22.97
C LYS A 125 -5.80 8.68 23.75
N THR A 126 -7.07 8.72 23.35
CA THR A 126 -8.12 9.48 24.03
C THR A 126 -8.39 8.96 25.43
N GLU A 127 -8.39 7.64 25.63
CA GLU A 127 -8.57 7.01 26.94
C GLU A 127 -7.46 7.38 27.92
N ILE A 128 -6.20 7.35 27.49
CA ILE A 128 -5.04 7.72 28.32
C ILE A 128 -5.11 9.19 28.72
N ILE A 129 -5.45 10.09 27.78
CA ILE A 129 -5.58 11.52 28.07
C ILE A 129 -6.68 11.76 29.12
N LYS A 130 -7.81 11.04 29.02
CA LYS A 130 -8.88 11.11 30.02
C LYS A 130 -8.41 10.62 31.40
N GLN A 131 -7.68 9.52 31.46
CA GLN A 131 -7.12 9.02 32.71
C GLN A 131 -6.14 10.03 33.34
N LEU A 132 -5.22 10.58 32.56
CA LEU A 132 -4.27 11.60 33.04
C LEU A 132 -4.96 12.85 33.58
N ASN A 133 -6.04 13.31 32.92
CA ASN A 133 -6.83 14.46 33.38
C ASN A 133 -7.67 14.14 34.64
N PHE A 134 -8.03 12.88 34.88
CA PHE A 134 -8.72 12.48 36.10
C PHE A 134 -7.82 12.52 37.34
N PHE A 135 -6.51 12.31 37.17
CA PHE A 135 -5.53 12.36 38.25
C PHE A 135 -5.01 13.77 38.58
N LYS A 136 -5.45 14.80 37.85
CA LYS A 136 -5.02 16.20 38.01
C LYS A 136 -6.12 17.03 38.65
#